data_AF-A0A0D9AIK7-F1
#
_entry.id   AF-A0A0D9AIK7-F1
#
_cell.length_a   1.000
_cell.length_b   1.000
_cell.length_c   1.000
_cell.angle_alpha   90.00
_cell.angle_beta   90.00
_cell.angle_gamma   90.00
#
_symmetry.space_group_name_H-M   'P 1'
#
loop_
_entity.id
_entity.type
_entity.pdbx_description
1 polymer ?
#
loop_
_entity_poly.entity_id
_entity_poly.type
_entity_poly.pdbx_seq_one_letter_code
_entity_poly.pdbx_strand_id
1 'polypeptide(L)'
;MRQPDIEIYLRDASQDAVTEWLNRAVGPCSPWQTKGKAFKCKAGDIPVTWFPKAVGKWHSLLLESDATPWNDDVACARAAYQALSVEIRCAPGGWQEEESVENADRWISVSERGEAEILWRTD
;
A
#
# COMPACT_ATOMS: atom_id res chain seq x y z
N MET A 1 -0.73 -11.46 -14.65
CA MET A 1 -2.15 -11.37 -14.28
C MET A 1 -2.27 -10.24 -13.27
N ARG A 2 -3.37 -9.50 -13.27
CA ARG A 2 -3.55 -8.36 -12.36
C ARG A 2 -4.08 -8.83 -11.02
N GLN A 3 -3.60 -8.27 -9.91
CA GLN A 3 -4.11 -8.60 -8.57
C GLN A 3 -5.51 -8.00 -8.35
N PRO A 4 -6.38 -8.68 -7.58
CA PRO A 4 -7.73 -8.21 -7.28
C PRO A 4 -7.77 -7.02 -6.32
N ASP A 5 -6.68 -6.78 -5.60
CA ASP A 5 -6.46 -5.68 -4.69
C ASP A 5 -4.95 -5.39 -4.61
N ILE A 6 -4.61 -4.25 -4.01
CA ILE A 6 -3.23 -3.83 -3.77
C ILE A 6 -3.11 -3.38 -2.32
N GLU A 7 -2.13 -3.92 -1.60
CA GLU A 7 -1.77 -3.48 -0.25
C GLU A 7 -0.29 -3.07 -0.18
N ILE A 8 -0.06 -1.81 0.18
CA ILE A 8 1.27 -1.28 0.43
C ILE A 8 1.37 -0.66 1.83
N TYR A 9 2.55 -0.75 2.43
CA TYR A 9 2.88 -0.16 3.71
C TYR A 9 3.79 1.03 3.51
N LEU A 10 3.39 2.18 4.02
CA LEU A 10 4.11 3.45 3.86
C LEU A 10 4.70 3.89 5.18
N ARG A 11 6.00 4.17 5.20
CA ARG A 11 6.70 4.61 6.40
C ARG A 11 6.43 6.08 6.69
N ASP A 12 5.75 6.38 7.79
CA ASP A 12 5.56 7.74 8.33
C ASP A 12 4.95 8.74 7.32
N ALA A 13 4.15 8.23 6.37
CA ALA A 13 3.50 9.04 5.36
C ALA A 13 2.31 9.83 5.92
N SER A 14 2.12 11.07 5.47
CA SER A 14 0.92 11.83 5.82
C SER A 14 -0.28 11.37 4.98
N GLN A 15 -1.47 11.32 5.60
CA GLN A 15 -2.70 10.98 4.88
C GLN A 15 -3.03 12.02 3.80
N ASP A 16 -2.67 13.28 4.01
CA ASP A 16 -2.89 14.35 3.02
C ASP A 16 -2.03 14.14 1.76
N ALA A 17 -0.74 13.83 1.92
CA ALA A 17 0.15 13.55 0.80
C ALA A 17 -0.30 12.30 0.02
N VAL A 18 -0.74 11.27 0.73
CA VAL A 18 -1.32 10.06 0.11
C VAL A 18 -2.60 10.40 -0.65
N THR A 19 -3.47 11.24 -0.09
CA THR A 19 -4.70 11.69 -0.75
C THR A 19 -4.40 12.47 -2.02
N GLU A 20 -3.45 13.41 -1.97
CA GLU A 20 -3.00 14.16 -3.15
C GLU A 20 -2.42 13.28 -4.24
N TRP A 21 -1.65 12.26 -3.85
CA TRP A 21 -1.12 11.28 -4.80
C TRP A 21 -2.24 10.44 -5.44
N LEU A 22 -3.17 9.90 -4.66
CA LEU A 22 -4.32 9.13 -5.16
C LEU A 22 -5.19 9.96 -6.11
N ASN A 23 -5.42 11.23 -5.79
CA ASN A 23 -6.13 12.19 -6.66
C ASN A 23 -5.51 12.27 -8.07
N ARG A 24 -4.18 12.19 -8.17
CA ARG A 24 -3.45 12.27 -9.44
C ARG A 24 -3.30 10.92 -10.14
N ALA A 25 -3.01 9.87 -9.37
CA ALA A 25 -2.65 8.56 -9.90
C ALA A 25 -3.87 7.71 -10.27
N VAL A 26 -4.95 7.82 -9.49
CA VAL A 26 -6.14 6.97 -9.62
C VAL A 26 -7.35 7.81 -10.03
N GLY A 27 -7.65 8.86 -9.28
CA GLY A 27 -8.83 9.70 -9.47
C GLY A 27 -9.24 10.41 -8.18
N PRO A 28 -10.19 11.35 -8.25
CA PRO A 28 -10.55 12.20 -7.13
C PRO A 28 -11.01 11.36 -5.92
N CYS A 29 -10.43 11.66 -4.76
CA CYS A 29 -10.78 11.06 -3.49
C CYS A 29 -12.08 11.66 -2.95
N SER A 30 -13.03 10.80 -2.59
CA SER A 30 -14.14 11.20 -1.74
C SER A 30 -13.63 11.61 -0.34
N PRO A 31 -14.41 12.37 0.44
CA PRO A 31 -14.06 12.67 1.82
C PRO A 31 -13.81 11.39 2.62
N TRP A 32 -12.69 11.34 3.35
CA TRP A 32 -12.36 10.22 4.23
C TRP A 32 -13.39 10.07 5.34
N GLN A 33 -13.84 8.84 5.56
CA GLN A 33 -14.78 8.45 6.60
C GLN A 33 -14.07 7.59 7.64
N THR A 34 -14.15 7.98 8.90
CA THR A 34 -13.59 7.19 10.01
C THR A 34 -14.46 5.95 10.27
N LYS A 35 -13.83 4.77 10.30
CA LYS A 35 -14.45 3.48 10.62
C LYS A 35 -13.57 2.75 11.62
N GLY A 36 -13.84 2.98 12.91
CA GLY A 36 -13.00 2.45 13.98
C GLY A 36 -11.60 3.04 13.92
N LYS A 37 -10.58 2.18 13.77
CA LYS A 37 -9.18 2.61 13.62
C LYS A 37 -8.79 2.92 12.17
N ALA A 38 -9.64 2.60 11.20
CA ALA A 38 -9.37 2.80 9.79
C ALA A 38 -10.08 4.05 9.26
N PHE A 39 -9.57 4.55 8.14
CA PHE A 39 -10.20 5.59 7.34
C PHE A 39 -10.52 4.99 5.98
N LYS A 40 -11.71 5.28 5.45
CA LYS A 40 -12.13 4.80 4.13
C LYS A 40 -12.52 5.95 3.22
N CYS A 41 -12.15 5.87 1.95
CA CYS A 41 -12.64 6.74 0.90
C CYS A 41 -12.82 5.95 -0.40
N LYS A 42 -13.20 6.64 -1.47
CA LYS A 42 -13.04 6.14 -2.84
C LYS A 42 -12.08 7.06 -3.57
N ALA A 43 -11.14 6.52 -4.33
CA ALA A 43 -10.34 7.26 -5.30
C ALA A 43 -10.86 6.93 -6.71
N GLY A 44 -11.57 7.86 -7.34
CA GLY A 44 -12.45 7.51 -8.46
C GLY A 44 -13.51 6.50 -8.01
N ASP A 45 -13.56 5.33 -8.65
CA ASP A 45 -14.46 4.23 -8.28
C ASP A 45 -13.81 3.18 -7.36
N ILE A 46 -12.51 3.29 -7.07
CA ILE A 46 -11.75 2.31 -6.30
C ILE A 46 -11.96 2.55 -4.80
N PRO A 47 -12.48 1.56 -4.03
CA PRO A 47 -12.52 1.65 -2.59
C PRO A 47 -11.10 1.64 -2.01
N VAL A 48 -10.83 2.59 -1.11
CA VAL A 48 -9.53 2.73 -0.47
C VAL A 48 -9.70 2.67 1.04
N THR A 49 -8.89 1.86 1.69
CA THR A 49 -8.80 1.78 3.14
C THR A 49 -7.39 2.19 3.60
N TRP A 50 -7.33 3.11 4.57
CA TRP A 50 -6.12 3.57 5.21
C TRP A 50 -6.10 3.16 6.68
N PHE A 51 -5.08 2.41 7.06
CA PHE A 51 -4.82 1.98 8.43
C PHE A 51 -3.60 2.70 8.99
N PRO A 52 -3.80 3.76 9.78
CA PRO A 52 -2.67 4.47 10.33
C PRO A 52 -1.96 3.66 11.41
N LYS A 53 -0.62 3.69 11.42
CA LYS A 53 0.21 2.99 12.40
C LYS A 53 -0.17 1.50 12.52
N ALA A 54 -0.40 0.86 11.38
CA ALA A 54 -0.66 -0.57 11.29
C ALA A 54 0.45 -1.38 11.98
N VAL A 55 1.71 -0.98 11.78
CA VAL A 55 2.88 -1.55 12.46
C VAL A 55 3.87 -0.44 12.81
N GLY A 56 3.95 -0.05 14.08
CA GLY A 56 4.86 1.01 14.53
C GLY A 56 4.68 2.32 13.77
N LYS A 57 5.64 2.66 12.89
CA LYS A 57 5.61 3.86 12.02
C LYS A 57 5.00 3.62 10.64
N TRP A 58 4.55 2.40 10.35
CA TRP A 58 4.04 2.01 9.05
C TRP A 58 2.52 2.14 9.00
N HIS A 59 2.02 2.76 7.94
CA HIS A 59 0.60 2.85 7.62
C HIS A 59 0.29 1.85 6.50
N SER A 60 -0.79 1.08 6.61
CA SER A 60 -1.27 0.25 5.48
C SER A 60 -2.23 1.07 4.62
N LEU A 61 -2.06 0.96 3.31
CA LEU A 61 -2.96 1.48 2.29
C LEU A 61 -3.42 0.32 1.42
N LEU A 62 -4.72 0.05 1.46
CA LEU A 62 -5.38 -1.00 0.70
C LEU A 62 -6.27 -0.38 -0.38
N LEU A 63 -6.06 -0.78 -1.64
CA LEU A 63 -6.90 -0.45 -2.79
C LEU A 63 -7.65 -1.72 -3.21
N GLU A 64 -8.95 -1.77 -2.94
CA GLU A 64 -9.77 -2.98 -3.04
C GLU A 64 -10.36 -3.13 -4.47
N SER A 65 -9.50 -3.23 -5.49
CA SER A 65 -9.93 -3.39 -6.89
C SER A 65 -8.83 -3.87 -7.85
N ASP A 66 -9.21 -4.66 -8.86
CA ASP A 66 -8.40 -4.95 -10.04
C ASP A 66 -8.44 -3.84 -11.10
N ALA A 67 -9.16 -2.74 -10.86
CA ALA A 67 -9.24 -1.59 -11.77
C ALA A 67 -8.18 -0.51 -11.46
N THR A 68 -7.21 -0.79 -10.60
CA THR A 68 -6.12 0.14 -10.29
C THR A 68 -5.25 0.45 -11.52
N PRO A 69 -4.42 1.49 -11.52
CA PRO A 69 -3.44 1.71 -12.59
C PRO A 69 -2.31 0.65 -12.62
N TRP A 70 -2.09 -0.06 -11.51
CA TRP A 70 -0.94 -0.95 -11.30
C TRP A 70 -1.33 -2.42 -11.37
N ASN A 71 -0.49 -3.23 -12.02
CA ASN A 71 -0.78 -4.66 -12.16
C ASN A 71 -0.67 -5.41 -10.83
N ASP A 72 0.21 -4.95 -9.94
CA ASP A 72 0.53 -5.60 -8.68
C ASP A 72 1.03 -4.61 -7.60
N ASP A 73 1.21 -5.11 -6.39
CA ASP A 73 1.70 -4.39 -5.22
C ASP A 73 3.05 -3.72 -5.47
N VAL A 74 3.98 -4.42 -6.13
CA VAL A 74 5.34 -3.91 -6.39
C VAL A 74 5.29 -2.71 -7.36
N ALA A 75 4.46 -2.78 -8.40
CA ALA A 75 4.24 -1.66 -9.32
C ALA A 75 3.61 -0.46 -8.60
N CYS A 76 2.66 -0.68 -7.69
CA CYS A 76 2.11 0.38 -6.86
C CYS A 76 3.15 0.96 -5.90
N ALA A 77 3.93 0.11 -5.23
CA ALA A 77 4.96 0.53 -4.28
C ALA A 77 6.02 1.42 -4.95
N ARG A 78 6.45 1.07 -6.17
CA ARG A 78 7.35 1.91 -6.98
C ARG A 78 6.74 3.28 -7.29
N ALA A 79 5.48 3.32 -7.71
CA ALA A 79 4.80 4.58 -8.01
C ALA A 79 4.58 5.44 -6.76
N ALA A 80 4.21 4.82 -5.64
CA ALA A 80 4.06 5.48 -4.35
C ALA A 80 5.39 6.06 -3.87
N TYR A 81 6.49 5.30 -3.96
CA TYR A 81 7.83 5.77 -3.61
C TYR A 81 8.22 6.99 -4.45
N GLN A 82 8.01 6.95 -5.78
CA GLN A 82 8.29 8.08 -6.67
C GLN A 82 7.50 9.34 -6.31
N ALA A 83 6.26 9.19 -5.85
CA ALA A 83 5.39 10.32 -5.52
C ALA A 83 5.62 10.88 -4.11
N LEU A 84 5.94 10.02 -3.15
CA LEU A 84 5.93 10.35 -1.72
C LEU A 84 7.32 10.42 -1.10
N SER A 85 8.35 9.83 -1.74
CA SER A 85 9.74 9.79 -1.27
C SER A 85 9.90 9.23 0.16
N VAL A 86 9.01 8.32 0.56
CA VAL A 86 9.09 7.56 1.81
C VAL A 86 9.28 6.09 1.50
N GLU A 87 9.92 5.34 2.40
CA GLU A 87 10.08 3.89 2.24
C GLU A 87 8.70 3.21 2.11
N ILE A 88 8.56 2.36 1.09
CA ILE A 88 7.34 1.59 0.83
C ILE A 88 7.67 0.11 0.95
N ARG A 89 6.80 -0.67 1.58
CA ARG A 89 6.90 -2.12 1.65
C ARG A 89 5.64 -2.78 1.11
N CYS A 90 5.79 -3.95 0.50
CA CYS A 90 4.66 -4.75 0.06
C CYS A 90 5.03 -6.23 -0.02
N ALA A 91 4.03 -7.09 -0.18
CA ALA A 91 4.26 -8.50 -0.42
C ALA A 91 4.93 -8.70 -1.80
N PRO A 92 5.81 -9.70 -1.96
CA PRO A 92 6.44 -10.04 -3.25
C PRO A 92 5.48 -10.61 -4.29
N GLY A 93 4.25 -10.93 -3.88
CA GLY A 93 3.14 -11.40 -4.72
C GLY A 93 1.82 -11.36 -3.95
N GLY A 94 0.71 -11.68 -4.61
CA GLY A 94 -0.60 -11.70 -3.94
C GLY A 94 -0.59 -12.72 -2.81
N TRP A 95 -0.97 -12.31 -1.61
CA TRP A 95 -1.05 -13.19 -0.45
C TRP A 95 -1.87 -14.45 -0.80
N GLN A 96 -1.23 -15.61 -0.81
CA GLN A 96 -1.91 -16.90 -0.91
C GLN A 96 -1.94 -17.53 0.49
N GLU A 97 -3.12 -17.99 0.92
CA GLU A 97 -3.30 -18.65 2.23
C GLU A 97 -2.42 -19.91 2.40
N GLU A 98 -1.90 -20.48 1.31
CA GLU A 98 -0.98 -21.64 1.30
C GLU A 98 0.51 -21.26 1.44
N GLU A 99 0.86 -19.97 1.45
CA GLU A 99 2.26 -19.58 1.62
C GLU A 99 2.73 -19.91 3.04
N SER A 100 3.67 -20.86 3.13
CA SER A 100 4.18 -21.39 4.41
C SER A 100 4.62 -20.26 5.35
N VAL A 101 4.52 -20.50 6.67
CA VAL A 101 4.88 -19.55 7.75
C VAL A 101 6.26 -18.89 7.53
N GLU A 102 7.19 -19.56 6.84
CA GLU A 102 8.52 -19.05 6.49
C GLU A 102 8.54 -17.93 5.42
N ASN A 103 7.48 -17.77 4.62
CA ASN A 103 7.36 -16.73 3.60
C ASN A 103 6.59 -15.49 4.05
N ALA A 104 5.83 -15.59 5.15
CA ALA A 104 5.08 -14.46 5.71
C ALA A 104 5.98 -13.27 6.12
N ASP A 105 7.26 -13.54 6.35
CA ASP A 105 8.27 -12.53 6.67
C ASP A 105 8.93 -11.90 5.43
N ARG A 106 8.64 -12.35 4.20
CA ARG A 106 9.29 -11.85 2.98
C ARG A 106 8.53 -10.67 2.39
N TRP A 107 9.23 -9.56 2.23
CA TRP A 107 8.67 -8.31 1.74
C TRP A 107 9.58 -7.68 0.70
N ILE A 108 9.00 -6.93 -0.23
CA ILE A 108 9.74 -6.02 -1.10
C ILE A 108 9.77 -4.66 -0.42
N SER A 109 10.96 -4.08 -0.27
CA SER A 109 11.15 -2.69 0.16
C SER A 109 11.61 -1.83 -1.02
N VAL A 110 10.93 -0.71 -1.23
CA VAL A 110 11.29 0.32 -2.20
C VAL A 110 11.71 1.57 -1.42
N SER A 111 12.96 1.99 -1.62
CA SER A 111 13.59 3.06 -0.85
C SER A 111 14.61 3.85 -1.66
N GLU A 112 15.29 4.81 -1.03
CA GLU A 112 16.43 5.54 -1.62
C GLU A 112 17.58 4.64 -2.06
N ARG A 113 17.67 3.42 -1.49
CA ARG A 113 18.68 2.41 -1.84
C ARG A 113 18.27 1.54 -3.02
N GLY A 114 17.09 1.77 -3.58
CA GLY A 114 16.47 0.94 -4.61
C GLY A 114 15.43 -0.03 -4.05
N GLU A 115 15.06 -0.99 -4.91
CA GLU A 115 14.15 -2.10 -4.62
C GLU A 115 14.94 -3.32 -4.15
N ALA A 116 14.54 -3.92 -3.03
CA ALA A 116 15.17 -5.12 -2.48
C ALA A 116 14.18 -6.00 -1.73
N GLU A 117 14.39 -7.32 -1.77
CA GLU A 117 13.71 -8.27 -0.89
C GLU A 117 14.32 -8.19 0.51
N ILE A 118 13.46 -8.13 1.53
CA ILE A 118 13.83 -8.04 2.94
C ILE A 118 13.03 -9.05 3.77
N LEU A 119 13.57 -9.38 4.94
CA LEU A 119 12.80 -10.01 6.01
C LEU A 119 12.26 -8.92 6.94
N TRP A 120 10.94 -8.78 7.01
CA TRP A 120 10.30 -7.82 7.91
C TRP A 120 9.56 -8.52 9.04
N ARG A 121 10.23 -8.61 10.19
CA ARG A 121 9.64 -9.11 11.44
C ARG A 121 9.01 -7.97 12.21
N THR A 122 7.73 -8.11 12.52
CA THR A 122 6.93 -7.12 13.25
C THR A 122 6.71 -7.60 14.68
N ASP A 123 7.81 -7.87 15.40
CA ASP A 123 7.76 -8.17 16.85
C ASP A 123 7.37 -6.95 17.68
#